data_AF-A0A2G4FQZ9-F1
#
_entry.id   AF-A0A2G4FQZ9-F1
#
_cell.length_a   1.000
_cell.length_b   1.000
_cell.length_c   1.000
_cell.angle_alpha   90.00
_cell.angle_beta   90.00
_cell.angle_gamma   90.00
#
_symmetry.space_group_name_H-M   'P 1'
#
loop_
_entity.id
_entity.type
_entity.pdbx_description
1 polymer ?
#
loop_
_entity_poly.entity_id
_entity_poly.type
_entity_poly.pdbx_seq_one_letter_code
_entity_poly.pdbx_strand_id
1 'polypeptide(L)'
;MDPMFIMIILFLVVAVLFFLVLNFRSNGANQKLTGLSPVSRQHLEIYQGQDLPVWLMDKTKNKISNYLENGMVMQVEAMLRPGLDYVVVVRSLLELGTNQSFEILQKSFGKTRSKDPLEDLWYAIDITNALRQVNRDNILPEIVTYLCQRRELAIAPLFAAEIVSFDSFPELLKSPIPQERNLAVVVLSMAMDGLQSGISLEVFAEAKIGSLYELVWDNRIQYNCAALVVLFQNGIKFLKRYHGMNEILEQELQNPEDFRWQISRLDSLELSIKSYLSNAQTALVHQLEKSSWGEHLEVLRALYSLKCAPPVSAWEWLADPGYPYKSFVWELFAFE
;
A
#
# COMPACT_ATOMS: atom_id res chain seq x y z
N MET A 1 -28.16 -16.04 22.65
CA MET A 1 -27.84 -14.93 21.72
C MET A 1 -27.21 -15.55 20.49
N ASP A 2 -27.70 -15.19 19.32
CA ASP A 2 -27.17 -15.70 18.05
C ASP A 2 -25.72 -15.22 17.88
N PRO A 3 -24.73 -16.11 17.65
CA PRO A 3 -23.32 -15.74 17.51
C PRO A 3 -23.08 -14.68 16.42
N MET A 4 -23.92 -14.62 15.39
CA MET A 4 -23.84 -13.58 14.36
C MET A 4 -24.18 -12.19 14.93
N PHE A 5 -25.16 -12.12 15.83
CA PHE A 5 -25.56 -10.89 16.49
C PHE A 5 -24.47 -10.36 17.44
N ILE A 6 -23.76 -11.26 18.11
CA ILE A 6 -22.62 -10.91 18.97
C ILE A 6 -21.45 -10.37 18.14
N MET A 7 -21.15 -10.96 16.98
CA MET A 7 -20.11 -10.46 16.07
C MET A 7 -20.45 -9.09 15.48
N ILE A 8 -21.70 -8.88 15.08
CA ILE A 8 -22.16 -7.58 14.56
C ILE A 8 -22.06 -6.52 15.65
N ILE A 9 -22.48 -6.82 16.88
CA ILE A 9 -22.35 -5.90 18.02
C ILE A 9 -20.88 -5.64 18.33
N LEU A 10 -20.01 -6.65 18.31
CA LEU A 10 -18.58 -6.46 18.57
C LEU A 10 -17.92 -5.60 17.49
N PHE A 11 -18.27 -5.81 16.22
CA PHE A 11 -17.79 -5.01 15.09
C PHE A 11 -18.32 -3.57 15.16
N LEU A 12 -19.59 -3.38 15.49
CA LEU A 12 -20.18 -2.06 15.73
C LEU A 12 -19.53 -1.37 16.92
N VAL A 13 -19.22 -2.09 18.01
CA VAL A 13 -18.55 -1.52 19.18
C VAL A 13 -17.10 -1.14 18.84
N VAL A 14 -16.37 -1.95 18.09
CA VAL A 14 -15.00 -1.62 17.64
C VAL A 14 -15.01 -0.47 16.64
N ALA A 15 -15.94 -0.46 15.67
CA ALA A 15 -16.10 0.64 14.74
C ALA A 15 -16.53 1.93 15.46
N VAL A 16 -17.50 1.86 16.37
CA VAL A 16 -17.95 3.02 17.17
C VAL A 16 -16.86 3.50 18.13
N LEU A 17 -16.04 2.62 18.71
CA LEU A 17 -14.88 3.03 19.51
C LEU A 17 -13.78 3.65 18.63
N PHE A 18 -13.53 3.11 17.45
CA PHE A 18 -12.64 3.69 16.45
C PHE A 18 -13.13 5.09 16.04
N PHE A 19 -14.42 5.24 15.73
CA PHE A 19 -15.05 6.51 15.37
C PHE A 19 -15.20 7.48 16.55
N LEU A 20 -15.38 7.02 17.80
CA LEU A 20 -15.44 7.88 18.99
C LEU A 20 -14.07 8.40 19.40
N VAL A 21 -13.02 7.56 19.28
CA VAL A 21 -11.63 8.00 19.44
C VAL A 21 -11.25 9.01 18.35
N LEU A 22 -11.88 8.95 17.17
CA LEU A 22 -11.72 9.92 16.09
C LEU A 22 -12.57 11.20 16.30
N ASN A 23 -13.83 11.10 16.73
CA ASN A 23 -14.74 12.24 16.87
C ASN A 23 -14.48 13.09 18.13
N PHE A 24 -13.86 12.56 19.18
CA PHE A 24 -13.41 13.38 20.31
C PHE A 24 -12.17 14.26 19.98
N ARG A 25 -11.64 14.22 18.73
CA ARG A 25 -10.45 14.95 18.27
C ARG A 25 -10.71 16.34 17.67
N SER A 26 -11.88 16.94 17.89
CA SER A 26 -12.15 18.32 17.44
C SER A 26 -11.49 19.42 18.29
N ASN A 27 -10.84 19.12 19.41
CA ASN A 27 -10.19 20.13 20.27
C ASN A 27 -8.68 19.95 20.30
N GLY A 28 -7.98 20.96 19.76
CA GLY A 28 -6.54 21.02 19.43
C GLY A 28 -5.54 20.99 20.61
N ALA A 29 -5.79 20.24 21.68
CA ALA A 29 -4.91 20.18 22.85
C ALA A 29 -4.13 18.86 23.03
N ASN A 30 -4.23 17.90 22.10
CA ASN A 30 -3.78 16.52 22.35
C ASN A 30 -2.70 16.03 21.38
N GLN A 31 -1.49 16.58 21.47
CA GLN A 31 -0.28 15.87 20.98
C GLN A 31 0.07 14.67 21.89
N LYS A 32 -0.26 14.72 23.19
CA LYS A 32 0.13 13.68 24.16
C LYS A 32 -0.76 12.44 24.19
N LEU A 33 -1.97 12.47 23.63
CA LEU A 33 -2.94 11.37 23.75
C LEU A 33 -2.96 10.41 22.54
N THR A 34 -2.35 10.77 21.40
CA THR A 34 -2.55 9.99 20.16
C THR A 34 -1.29 9.33 19.58
N GLY A 35 -0.09 9.68 20.04
CA GLY A 35 1.17 9.17 19.48
C GLY A 35 1.49 9.62 18.04
N LEU A 36 0.51 10.09 17.26
CA LEU A 36 0.70 10.59 15.90
C LEU A 36 1.29 12.01 15.86
N SER A 37 2.20 12.24 14.91
CA SER A 37 2.74 13.56 14.62
C SER A 37 1.70 14.50 13.99
N PRO A 38 1.89 15.83 14.04
CA PRO A 38 1.02 16.79 13.37
C PRO A 38 0.87 16.53 11.86
N VAL A 39 1.96 16.15 11.21
CA VAL A 39 1.99 15.83 9.77
C VAL A 39 1.13 14.61 9.50
N SER A 40 1.30 13.54 10.28
CA SER A 40 0.48 12.34 10.13
C SER A 40 -1.00 12.62 10.32
N ARG A 41 -1.37 13.50 11.26
CA ARG A 41 -2.75 13.90 11.48
C ARG A 41 -3.33 14.66 10.29
N GLN A 42 -2.60 15.65 9.78
CA GLN A 42 -3.00 16.44 8.62
C GLN A 42 -3.24 15.55 7.39
N HIS A 43 -2.36 14.58 7.12
CA HIS A 43 -2.53 13.70 5.96
C HIS A 43 -3.72 12.75 6.10
N LEU A 44 -4.03 12.28 7.31
CA LEU A 44 -5.25 11.51 7.57
C LEU A 44 -6.51 12.35 7.36
N GLU A 45 -6.50 13.61 7.81
CA GLU A 45 -7.59 14.56 7.59
C GLU A 45 -7.80 14.82 6.10
N ILE A 46 -6.72 15.05 5.34
CA ILE A 46 -6.76 15.22 3.89
C ILE A 46 -7.29 13.97 3.19
N TYR A 47 -6.82 12.79 3.59
CA TYR A 47 -7.28 11.51 3.04
C TYR A 47 -8.78 11.27 3.32
N GLN A 48 -9.31 11.81 4.41
CA GLN A 48 -10.74 11.78 4.75
C GLN A 48 -11.57 12.84 3.99
N GLY A 49 -10.97 13.56 3.05
CA GLY A 49 -11.64 14.56 2.22
C GLY A 49 -11.60 15.98 2.77
N GLN A 50 -10.73 16.28 3.75
CA GLN A 50 -10.50 17.69 4.12
C GLN A 50 -9.64 18.39 3.07
N ASP A 51 -10.13 19.52 2.56
CA ASP A 51 -9.39 20.34 1.62
C ASP A 51 -8.30 21.16 2.29
N LEU A 52 -7.19 21.34 1.57
CA LEU A 52 -6.20 22.34 1.92
C LEU A 52 -6.77 23.74 1.67
N PRO A 53 -6.40 24.76 2.47
CA PRO A 53 -6.89 26.11 2.26
C PRO A 53 -6.48 26.64 0.87
N VAL A 54 -7.45 26.97 0.02
CA VAL A 54 -7.22 27.45 -1.36
C VAL A 54 -6.27 28.65 -1.41
N TRP A 55 -6.44 29.60 -0.48
CA TRP A 55 -5.57 30.78 -0.40
C TRP A 55 -4.10 30.43 -0.14
N LEU A 56 -3.84 29.34 0.60
CA LEU A 56 -2.49 28.89 0.93
C LEU A 56 -1.83 28.23 -0.29
N MET A 57 -2.61 27.47 -1.04
CA MET A 57 -2.22 26.89 -2.33
C MET A 57 -1.85 27.98 -3.33
N ASP A 58 -2.73 28.96 -3.58
CA ASP A 58 -2.47 30.04 -4.55
C ASP A 58 -1.27 30.90 -4.17
N LYS A 59 -1.13 31.24 -2.88
CA LYS A 59 0.04 31.99 -2.38
C LYS A 59 1.33 31.22 -2.62
N THR A 60 1.33 29.91 -2.37
CA THR A 60 2.52 29.06 -2.51
C THR A 60 2.88 28.87 -3.98
N LYS A 61 1.89 28.58 -4.83
CA LYS A 61 2.04 28.51 -6.29
C LYS A 61 2.65 29.79 -6.88
N ASN A 62 2.11 30.96 -6.53
CA ASN A 62 2.63 32.25 -7.01
C ASN A 62 4.10 32.48 -6.58
N LYS A 63 4.43 32.10 -5.34
CA LYS A 63 5.80 32.20 -4.83
C LYS A 63 6.75 31.28 -5.59
N ILE A 64 6.35 30.04 -5.87
CA ILE A 64 7.14 29.07 -6.63
C ILE A 64 7.32 29.54 -8.07
N SER A 65 6.25 29.99 -8.74
CA SER A 65 6.31 30.53 -10.12
C SER A 65 7.36 31.64 -10.21
N ASN A 66 7.30 32.61 -9.30
CA ASN A 66 8.27 33.70 -9.25
C ASN A 66 9.72 33.20 -9.04
N TYR A 67 9.95 32.18 -8.22
CA TYR A 67 11.30 31.61 -8.09
C TYR A 67 11.77 30.90 -9.35
N LEU A 68 10.91 30.10 -9.99
CA LEU A 68 11.26 29.38 -11.21
C LEU A 68 11.54 30.33 -12.38
N GLU A 69 10.71 31.37 -12.55
CA GLU A 69 10.88 32.42 -13.56
C GLU A 69 12.22 33.17 -13.41
N ASN A 70 12.72 33.30 -12.18
CA ASN A 70 14.01 33.92 -11.89
C ASN A 70 15.18 32.91 -11.80
N GLY A 71 14.98 31.64 -12.21
CA GLY A 71 16.02 30.60 -12.18
C GLY A 71 16.44 30.12 -10.79
N MET A 72 15.65 30.44 -9.75
CA MET A 72 15.93 30.13 -8.35
C MET A 72 15.45 28.72 -7.96
N VAL A 73 15.91 27.70 -8.69
CA VAL A 73 15.47 26.30 -8.50
C VAL A 73 15.78 25.77 -7.10
N MET A 74 16.98 26.06 -6.60
CA MET A 74 17.42 25.62 -5.26
C MET A 74 16.51 26.12 -4.13
N GLN A 75 15.90 27.28 -4.31
CA GLN A 75 15.00 27.89 -3.35
C GLN A 75 13.66 27.15 -3.32
N VAL A 76 13.21 26.65 -4.47
CA VAL A 76 12.02 25.80 -4.56
C VAL A 76 12.31 24.42 -3.97
N GLU A 77 13.46 23.82 -4.28
CA GLU A 77 13.88 22.55 -3.65
C GLU A 77 13.97 22.67 -2.12
N ALA A 78 14.48 23.80 -1.60
CA ALA A 78 14.55 24.07 -0.17
C ALA A 78 13.17 24.28 0.50
N MET A 79 12.11 24.53 -0.29
CA MET A 79 10.74 24.60 0.24
C MET A 79 10.18 23.20 0.56
N LEU A 80 10.68 22.14 -0.08
CA LEU A 80 10.32 20.74 0.19
C LEU A 80 11.04 20.19 1.45
N ARG A 81 10.85 20.89 2.57
CA ARG A 81 11.40 20.50 3.89
C ARG A 81 10.31 19.84 4.74
N PRO A 82 10.66 18.90 5.64
CA PRO A 82 9.69 18.25 6.52
C PRO A 82 8.81 19.27 7.27
N GLY A 83 7.50 19.04 7.29
CA GLY A 83 6.52 19.88 7.98
C GLY A 83 5.15 19.90 7.29
N LEU A 84 4.20 20.62 7.89
CA LEU A 84 2.80 20.71 7.44
C LEU A 84 2.64 21.35 6.05
N ASP A 85 3.60 22.17 5.63
CA ASP A 85 3.57 22.85 4.34
C ASP A 85 4.04 21.94 3.19
N TYR A 86 4.58 20.76 3.48
CA TYR A 86 5.19 19.90 2.45
C TYR A 86 4.18 19.52 1.36
N VAL A 87 3.01 19.01 1.76
CA VAL A 87 1.91 18.64 0.86
C VAL A 87 1.42 19.85 0.02
N VAL A 88 1.42 21.05 0.61
CA VAL A 88 1.04 22.30 -0.09
C VAL A 88 2.05 22.61 -1.20
N VAL A 89 3.36 22.48 -0.91
CA VAL A 89 4.42 22.71 -1.90
C VAL A 89 4.35 21.68 -3.02
N VAL A 90 4.15 20.39 -2.69
CA VAL A 90 4.02 19.32 -3.69
C VAL A 90 2.83 19.57 -4.61
N ARG A 91 1.64 19.84 -4.06
CA ARG A 91 0.43 20.13 -4.85
C ARG A 91 0.58 21.42 -5.65
N SER A 92 1.29 22.44 -5.13
CA SER A 92 1.55 23.68 -5.88
C SER A 92 2.47 23.44 -7.06
N LEU A 93 3.50 22.59 -6.92
CA LEU A 93 4.37 22.17 -8.03
C LEU A 93 3.60 21.37 -9.08
N LEU A 94 2.69 20.50 -8.64
CA LEU A 94 1.79 19.77 -9.52
C LEU A 94 0.88 20.71 -10.32
N GLU A 95 0.20 21.65 -9.65
CA GLU A 95 -0.67 22.64 -10.31
C GLU A 95 0.06 23.56 -11.30
N LEU A 96 1.33 23.88 -11.04
CA LEU A 96 2.14 24.66 -12.00
C LEU A 96 2.33 23.90 -13.33
N GLY A 97 2.32 22.58 -13.31
CA GLY A 97 2.28 21.77 -14.53
C GLY A 97 3.53 21.86 -15.42
N THR A 98 4.65 22.40 -14.93
CA THR A 98 5.87 22.60 -15.74
C THR A 98 6.83 21.41 -15.63
N ASN A 99 7.59 21.13 -16.69
CA ASN A 99 8.62 20.08 -16.69
C ASN A 99 9.63 20.26 -15.54
N GLN A 100 10.04 21.51 -15.27
CA GLN A 100 10.95 21.82 -14.18
C GLN A 100 10.35 21.51 -12.80
N SER A 101 9.05 21.75 -12.61
CA SER A 101 8.36 21.40 -11.35
C SER A 101 8.34 19.89 -11.14
N PHE A 102 8.09 19.12 -12.19
CA PHE A 102 8.11 17.66 -12.13
C PHE A 102 9.52 17.10 -11.90
N GLU A 103 10.55 17.68 -12.51
CA GLU A 103 11.94 17.32 -12.23
C GLU A 103 12.33 17.57 -10.77
N ILE A 104 11.87 18.66 -10.17
CA ILE A 104 12.06 18.95 -8.74
C ILE A 104 11.39 17.85 -7.89
N LEU A 105 10.12 17.51 -8.19
CA LEU A 105 9.40 16.46 -7.46
C LEU A 105 10.11 15.10 -7.56
N GLN A 106 10.51 14.69 -8.77
CA GLN A 106 11.27 13.44 -8.98
C GLN A 106 12.60 13.46 -8.21
N LYS A 107 13.34 14.56 -8.27
CA LYS A 107 14.60 14.69 -7.52
C LYS A 107 14.39 14.66 -6.00
N SER A 108 13.25 15.10 -5.49
CA SER A 108 12.97 15.15 -4.07
C SER A 108 12.45 13.83 -3.49
N PHE A 109 12.01 12.91 -4.33
CA PHE A 109 11.52 11.59 -3.90
C PHE A 109 12.55 10.89 -3.00
N GLY A 110 12.09 10.39 -1.84
CA GLY A 110 12.92 9.63 -0.90
C GLY A 110 14.06 10.42 -0.21
N LYS A 111 14.21 11.73 -0.46
CA LYS A 111 15.28 12.55 0.12
C LYS A 111 14.87 13.31 1.38
N THR A 112 13.60 13.28 1.74
CA THR A 112 13.12 13.89 2.98
C THR A 112 13.78 13.19 4.17
N ARG A 113 14.24 13.98 5.14
CA ARG A 113 14.97 13.48 6.32
C ARG A 113 14.20 13.78 7.60
N SER A 114 12.93 13.34 7.68
CA SER A 114 12.22 13.37 8.95
C SER A 114 12.87 12.40 9.94
N LYS A 115 12.66 12.65 11.23
CA LYS A 115 13.01 11.70 12.29
C LYS A 115 11.91 10.67 12.51
N ASP A 116 10.71 10.93 11.99
CA ASP A 116 9.56 10.04 12.07
C ASP A 116 9.40 9.30 10.73
N PRO A 117 9.60 7.97 10.69
CA PRO A 117 9.44 7.16 9.48
C PRO A 117 8.05 7.25 8.86
N LEU A 118 7.00 7.51 9.65
CA LEU A 118 5.64 7.67 9.12
C LEU A 118 5.50 8.99 8.36
N GLU A 119 6.13 10.07 8.83
CA GLU A 119 6.14 11.34 8.09
C GLU A 119 6.90 11.22 6.77
N ASP A 120 8.06 10.56 6.78
CA ASP A 120 8.82 10.33 5.55
C ASP A 120 8.01 9.53 4.52
N LEU A 121 7.19 8.58 4.98
CA LEU A 121 6.31 7.82 4.11
C LEU A 121 5.16 8.69 3.56
N TRP A 122 4.59 9.59 4.36
CA TRP A 122 3.59 10.55 3.88
C TRP A 122 4.14 11.47 2.78
N TYR A 123 5.34 12.01 2.97
CA TYR A 123 5.99 12.84 1.95
C TYR A 123 6.27 12.07 0.65
N ALA A 124 6.63 10.79 0.76
CA ALA A 124 6.81 9.92 -0.41
C ALA A 124 5.48 9.64 -1.13
N ILE A 125 4.39 9.46 -0.39
CA ILE A 125 3.03 9.31 -0.94
C ILE A 125 2.63 10.57 -1.69
N ASP A 126 2.80 11.77 -1.11
CA ASP A 126 2.46 13.04 -1.75
C ASP A 126 3.17 13.21 -3.10
N ILE A 127 4.49 13.00 -3.13
CA ILE A 127 5.28 13.09 -4.37
C ILE A 127 4.79 12.04 -5.37
N THR A 128 4.56 10.81 -4.91
CA THR A 128 4.13 9.72 -5.80
C THR A 128 2.78 10.01 -6.43
N ASN A 129 1.81 10.48 -5.64
CA ASN A 129 0.51 10.88 -6.13
C ASN A 129 0.63 12.02 -7.16
N ALA A 130 1.48 13.02 -6.90
CA ALA A 130 1.72 14.10 -7.85
C ALA A 130 2.34 13.59 -9.17
N LEU A 131 3.32 12.69 -9.11
CA LEU A 131 3.95 12.12 -10.31
C LEU A 131 3.01 11.21 -11.10
N ARG A 132 2.12 10.49 -10.40
CA ARG A 132 1.07 9.67 -10.99
C ARG A 132 0.09 10.49 -11.82
N GLN A 133 -0.39 11.61 -11.28
CA GLN A 133 -1.35 12.48 -11.96
C GLN A 133 -0.82 13.06 -13.29
N VAL A 134 0.50 13.04 -13.51
CA VAL A 134 1.14 13.56 -14.72
C VAL A 134 1.85 12.47 -15.53
N ASN A 135 1.58 11.20 -15.24
CA ASN A 135 2.14 10.02 -15.91
C ASN A 135 3.68 10.07 -16.04
N ARG A 136 4.35 10.49 -14.97
CA ARG A 136 5.82 10.56 -14.86
C ARG A 136 6.41 9.29 -14.29
N ASP A 137 6.36 8.25 -15.10
CA ASP A 137 6.44 6.86 -14.63
C ASP A 137 7.85 6.27 -14.57
N ASN A 138 8.86 6.96 -15.12
CA ASN A 138 10.23 6.46 -15.18
C ASN A 138 10.86 6.17 -13.80
N ILE A 139 10.34 6.80 -12.75
CA ILE A 139 10.80 6.61 -11.36
C ILE A 139 10.09 5.44 -10.66
N LEU A 140 9.04 4.86 -11.27
CA LEU A 140 8.19 3.85 -10.63
C LEU A 140 8.96 2.64 -10.04
N PRO A 141 10.01 2.07 -10.70
CA PRO A 141 10.82 1.03 -10.07
C PRO A 141 11.49 1.45 -8.76
N GLU A 142 11.95 2.71 -8.68
CA GLU A 142 12.56 3.28 -7.47
C GLU A 142 11.50 3.44 -6.37
N ILE A 143 10.30 3.89 -6.72
CA ILE A 143 9.17 4.03 -5.80
C ILE A 143 8.76 2.66 -5.22
N VAL A 144 8.64 1.64 -6.07
CA VAL A 144 8.34 0.25 -5.64
C VAL A 144 9.40 -0.24 -4.65
N THR A 145 10.67 -0.06 -4.97
CA THR A 145 11.78 -0.47 -4.09
C THR A 145 11.73 0.27 -2.75
N TYR A 146 11.47 1.59 -2.78
CA TYR A 146 11.38 2.43 -1.60
C TYR A 146 10.26 1.98 -0.65
N LEU A 147 9.09 1.63 -1.18
CA LEU A 147 7.97 1.10 -0.40
C LEU A 147 8.31 -0.28 0.18
N CYS A 148 8.87 -1.20 -0.61
CA CYS A 148 9.17 -2.55 -0.12
C CYS A 148 10.15 -2.56 1.06
N GLN A 149 11.06 -1.59 1.15
CA GLN A 149 11.95 -1.39 2.32
C GLN A 149 11.21 -0.90 3.58
N ARG A 150 10.00 -0.38 3.43
CA ARG A 150 9.19 0.27 4.48
C ARG A 150 7.82 -0.38 4.69
N ARG A 151 7.63 -1.59 4.16
CA ARG A 151 6.36 -2.31 4.17
C ARG A 151 5.78 -2.63 5.56
N GLU A 152 6.59 -2.56 6.61
CA GLU A 152 6.12 -2.76 8.00
C GLU A 152 5.40 -1.52 8.57
N LEU A 153 5.48 -0.37 7.90
CA LEU A 153 4.81 0.84 8.34
C LEU A 153 3.30 0.73 8.10
N ALA A 154 2.50 1.20 9.07
CA ALA A 154 1.05 1.03 9.07
C ALA A 154 0.34 1.61 7.82
N ILE A 155 0.92 2.64 7.19
CA ILE A 155 0.36 3.29 5.99
C ILE A 155 0.97 2.75 4.69
N ALA A 156 1.81 1.72 4.73
CA ALA A 156 2.38 1.09 3.54
C ALA A 156 1.31 0.62 2.52
N PRO A 157 0.15 0.06 2.94
CA PRO A 157 -0.92 -0.28 2.01
C PRO A 157 -1.52 0.92 1.27
N LEU A 158 -1.61 2.10 1.91
CA LEU A 158 -2.07 3.33 1.26
C LEU A 158 -1.11 3.73 0.15
N PHE A 159 0.19 3.68 0.44
CA PHE A 159 1.20 3.97 -0.56
C PHE A 159 1.19 2.95 -1.71
N ALA A 160 1.01 1.66 -1.38
CA ALA A 160 0.88 0.60 -2.37
C ALA A 160 -0.29 0.88 -3.33
N ALA A 161 -1.43 1.34 -2.79
CA ALA A 161 -2.61 1.68 -3.57
C ALA A 161 -2.35 2.82 -4.57
N GLU A 162 -1.58 3.84 -4.19
CA GLU A 162 -1.13 4.87 -5.14
C GLU A 162 -0.22 4.31 -6.24
N ILE A 163 0.72 3.43 -5.89
CA ILE A 163 1.68 2.87 -6.86
C ILE A 163 1.00 1.98 -7.90
N VAL A 164 0.05 1.13 -7.49
CA VAL A 164 -0.66 0.24 -8.43
C VAL A 164 -1.60 1.01 -9.35
N SER A 165 -1.94 2.25 -9.01
CA SER A 165 -2.80 3.13 -9.79
C SER A 165 -2.05 3.88 -10.91
N PHE A 166 -0.76 3.62 -11.10
CA PHE A 166 -0.01 4.11 -12.27
C PHE A 166 -0.43 3.33 -13.53
N ASP A 167 -0.66 4.04 -14.63
CA ASP A 167 -1.01 3.44 -15.92
C ASP A 167 0.08 2.46 -16.43
N SER A 168 1.34 2.71 -16.10
CA SER A 168 2.49 1.85 -16.45
C SER A 168 2.80 0.74 -15.46
N PHE A 169 2.10 0.65 -14.32
CA PHE A 169 2.32 -0.43 -13.35
C PHE A 169 2.21 -1.85 -13.97
N PRO A 170 1.30 -2.14 -14.92
CA PRO A 170 1.28 -3.42 -15.63
C PRO A 170 2.60 -3.77 -16.33
N GLU A 171 3.39 -2.78 -16.75
CA GLU A 171 4.68 -3.02 -17.40
C GLU A 171 5.74 -3.48 -16.41
N LEU A 172 5.65 -3.09 -15.13
CA LEU A 172 6.50 -3.65 -14.08
C LEU A 172 6.18 -5.12 -13.80
N LEU A 173 4.89 -5.49 -13.85
CA LEU A 173 4.47 -6.89 -13.72
C LEU A 173 4.97 -7.76 -14.90
N LYS A 174 5.32 -7.15 -16.03
CA LYS A 174 5.91 -7.80 -17.20
C LYS A 174 7.42 -7.60 -17.30
N SER A 175 8.06 -6.94 -16.31
CA SER A 175 9.49 -6.61 -16.38
C SER A 175 10.30 -7.88 -16.65
N PRO A 176 11.29 -7.83 -17.57
CA PRO A 176 12.20 -8.95 -17.80
C PRO A 176 13.10 -9.18 -16.58
N ILE A 177 13.23 -8.20 -15.68
CA ILE A 177 14.04 -8.26 -14.47
C ILE A 177 13.22 -8.97 -13.38
N PRO A 178 13.58 -10.20 -12.95
CA PRO A 178 12.76 -10.96 -12.00
C PRO A 178 12.54 -10.25 -10.67
N GLN A 179 13.53 -9.49 -10.19
CA GLN A 179 13.43 -8.77 -8.93
C GLN A 179 12.35 -7.67 -9.00
N GLU A 180 12.38 -6.82 -10.02
CA GLU A 180 11.38 -5.75 -10.20
C GLU A 180 9.97 -6.34 -10.33
N ARG A 181 9.84 -7.37 -11.17
CA ARG A 181 8.56 -8.05 -11.39
C ARG A 181 7.98 -8.63 -10.10
N ASN A 182 8.81 -9.25 -9.27
CA ASN A 182 8.37 -9.81 -7.99
C ASN A 182 8.03 -8.72 -6.95
N LEU A 183 8.79 -7.62 -6.90
CA LEU A 183 8.47 -6.50 -6.02
C LEU A 183 7.15 -5.84 -6.42
N ALA A 184 6.85 -5.73 -7.72
CA ALA A 184 5.55 -5.27 -8.18
C ALA A 184 4.40 -6.16 -7.68
N VAL A 185 4.55 -7.49 -7.68
CA VAL A 185 3.55 -8.40 -7.08
C VAL A 185 3.40 -8.18 -5.58
N VAL A 186 4.50 -7.94 -4.86
CA VAL A 186 4.45 -7.61 -3.41
C VAL A 186 3.70 -6.30 -3.18
N VAL A 187 3.94 -5.27 -3.98
CA VAL A 187 3.19 -3.99 -3.91
C VAL A 187 1.71 -4.20 -4.20
N LEU A 188 1.36 -4.97 -5.24
CA LEU A 188 -0.02 -5.31 -5.54
C LEU A 188 -0.70 -6.04 -4.38
N SER A 189 0.02 -6.96 -3.74
CA SER A 189 -0.47 -7.68 -2.56
C SER A 189 -0.72 -6.76 -1.37
N MET A 190 0.12 -5.74 -1.15
CA MET A 190 -0.05 -4.75 -0.09
C MET A 190 -1.26 -3.84 -0.36
N ALA A 191 -1.45 -3.39 -1.60
CA ALA A 191 -2.64 -2.62 -1.99
C ALA A 191 -3.92 -3.41 -1.71
N MET A 192 -3.91 -4.71 -2.05
CA MET A 192 -5.04 -5.63 -1.79
C MET A 192 -5.31 -5.88 -0.31
N ASP A 193 -4.28 -5.87 0.53
CA ASP A 193 -4.45 -5.93 1.98
C ASP A 193 -5.05 -4.63 2.54
N GLY A 194 -4.64 -3.48 2.00
CA GLY A 194 -5.16 -2.18 2.39
C GLY A 194 -6.66 -2.01 2.12
N LEU A 195 -7.18 -2.58 1.04
CA LEU A 195 -8.62 -2.59 0.76
C LEU A 195 -9.42 -3.40 1.78
N GLN A 196 -8.82 -4.45 2.34
CA GLN A 196 -9.41 -5.16 3.47
C GLN A 196 -9.37 -4.32 4.77
N SER A 197 -8.54 -3.29 4.82
CA SER A 197 -8.30 -2.46 6.01
C SER A 197 -8.90 -1.05 5.93
N GLY A 198 -9.67 -0.74 4.88
CA GLY A 198 -10.42 0.51 4.77
C GLY A 198 -9.88 1.53 3.76
N ILE A 199 -9.02 1.14 2.82
CA ILE A 199 -8.72 1.96 1.64
C ILE A 199 -9.98 2.09 0.76
N SER A 200 -10.17 3.27 0.15
CA SER A 200 -11.31 3.54 -0.75
C SER A 200 -11.33 2.56 -1.93
N LEU A 201 -12.53 2.07 -2.26
CA LEU A 201 -12.73 1.22 -3.43
C LEU A 201 -12.56 1.97 -4.76
N GLU A 202 -12.64 3.30 -4.75
CA GLU A 202 -12.33 4.11 -5.94
C GLU A 202 -10.89 3.89 -6.40
N VAL A 203 -9.95 3.73 -5.45
CA VAL A 203 -8.54 3.46 -5.79
C VAL A 203 -8.38 2.08 -6.44
N PHE A 204 -9.17 1.10 -6.02
CA PHE A 204 -9.20 -0.21 -6.68
C PHE A 204 -9.78 -0.11 -8.10
N ALA A 205 -10.85 0.67 -8.28
CA ALA A 205 -11.43 0.92 -9.59
C ALA A 205 -10.40 1.58 -10.53
N GLU A 206 -9.71 2.62 -10.04
CA GLU A 206 -8.69 3.37 -10.78
C GLU A 206 -7.53 2.47 -11.21
N ALA A 207 -7.02 1.63 -10.31
CA ALA A 207 -5.90 0.74 -10.56
C ALA A 207 -6.21 -0.46 -11.48
N LYS A 208 -7.47 -0.65 -11.90
CA LYS A 208 -7.91 -1.76 -12.77
C LYS A 208 -7.48 -3.13 -12.22
N ILE A 209 -7.59 -3.33 -10.90
CA ILE A 209 -7.00 -4.48 -10.18
C ILE A 209 -7.42 -5.84 -10.77
N GLY A 210 -8.66 -5.97 -11.24
CA GLY A 210 -9.11 -7.21 -11.90
C GLY A 210 -8.24 -7.58 -13.11
N SER A 211 -7.80 -6.59 -13.89
CA SER A 211 -6.88 -6.78 -15.01
C SER A 211 -5.47 -7.12 -14.56
N LEU A 212 -5.00 -6.56 -13.44
CA LEU A 212 -3.69 -6.87 -12.88
C LEU A 212 -3.63 -8.32 -12.39
N TYR A 213 -4.70 -8.82 -11.76
CA TYR A 213 -4.78 -10.22 -11.33
C TYR A 213 -4.77 -11.19 -12.50
N GLU A 214 -5.52 -10.90 -13.55
CA GLU A 214 -5.52 -11.69 -14.79
C GLU A 214 -4.12 -11.74 -15.42
N LEU A 215 -3.46 -10.58 -15.52
CA LEU A 215 -2.09 -10.48 -16.02
C LEU A 215 -1.11 -11.34 -15.20
N VAL A 216 -1.18 -11.25 -13.87
CA VAL A 216 -0.32 -12.05 -12.97
C VAL A 216 -0.65 -13.54 -13.10
N TRP A 217 -1.93 -13.89 -13.20
CA TRP A 217 -2.38 -15.27 -13.33
C TRP A 217 -1.87 -15.92 -14.63
N ASP A 218 -2.00 -15.23 -15.75
CA ASP A 218 -1.56 -15.71 -17.06
C ASP A 218 -0.04 -15.90 -17.11
N ASN A 219 0.70 -15.06 -16.38
CA ASN A 219 2.17 -15.11 -16.31
C ASN A 219 2.70 -15.81 -15.05
N ARG A 220 1.85 -16.49 -14.26
CA ARG A 220 2.16 -16.97 -12.90
C ARG A 220 3.47 -17.74 -12.77
N ILE A 221 3.86 -18.49 -13.79
CA ILE A 221 5.09 -19.31 -13.81
C ILE A 221 6.36 -18.45 -13.68
N GLN A 222 6.28 -17.17 -14.04
CA GLN A 222 7.40 -16.24 -14.01
C GLN A 222 7.65 -15.59 -12.64
N TYR A 223 6.74 -15.74 -11.68
CA TYR A 223 6.84 -15.07 -10.37
C TYR A 223 7.26 -16.04 -9.26
N ASN A 224 7.75 -15.46 -8.16
CA ASN A 224 8.05 -16.20 -6.94
C ASN A 224 6.77 -16.73 -6.31
N CYS A 225 6.78 -18.01 -5.95
CA CYS A 225 5.64 -18.69 -5.33
C CYS A 225 5.13 -17.94 -4.09
N ALA A 226 6.04 -17.50 -3.21
CA ALA A 226 5.69 -16.74 -2.01
C ALA A 226 4.90 -15.46 -2.29
N ALA A 227 5.33 -14.64 -3.26
CA ALA A 227 4.65 -13.39 -3.60
C ALA A 227 3.24 -13.67 -4.18
N LEU A 228 3.12 -14.68 -5.04
CA LEU A 228 1.82 -15.10 -5.60
C LEU A 228 0.85 -15.57 -4.53
N VAL A 229 1.33 -16.37 -3.56
CA VAL A 229 0.48 -16.92 -2.49
C VAL A 229 -0.15 -15.82 -1.66
N VAL A 230 0.62 -14.80 -1.25
CA VAL A 230 0.09 -13.69 -0.46
C VAL A 230 -0.91 -12.87 -1.27
N LEU A 231 -0.57 -12.52 -2.53
CA LEU A 231 -1.46 -11.79 -3.42
C LEU A 231 -2.80 -12.52 -3.62
N PHE A 232 -2.73 -13.81 -3.93
CA PHE A 232 -3.92 -14.63 -4.19
C PHE A 232 -4.76 -14.84 -2.94
N GLN A 233 -4.15 -15.05 -1.77
CA GLN A 233 -4.88 -15.09 -0.49
C GLN A 233 -5.63 -13.78 -0.23
N ASN A 234 -4.99 -12.63 -0.46
CA ASN A 234 -5.63 -11.33 -0.29
C ASN A 234 -6.79 -11.13 -1.27
N GLY A 235 -6.65 -11.62 -2.51
CA GLY A 235 -7.72 -11.63 -3.51
C GLY A 235 -8.94 -12.44 -3.06
N ILE A 236 -8.73 -13.67 -2.58
CA ILE A 236 -9.82 -14.53 -2.09
C ILE A 236 -10.51 -13.92 -0.86
N LYS A 237 -9.75 -13.38 0.10
CA LYS A 237 -10.31 -12.71 1.28
C LYS A 237 -11.16 -11.50 0.87
N PHE A 238 -10.66 -10.70 -0.06
CA PHE A 238 -11.38 -9.55 -0.60
C PHE A 238 -12.67 -9.96 -1.30
N LEU A 239 -12.63 -10.93 -2.22
CA LEU A 239 -13.84 -11.43 -2.92
C LEU A 239 -14.91 -11.90 -1.93
N LYS A 240 -14.51 -12.69 -0.93
CA LYS A 240 -15.43 -13.16 0.12
C LYS A 240 -16.08 -12.00 0.87
N ARG A 241 -15.32 -10.96 1.21
CA ARG A 241 -15.86 -9.77 1.87
C ARG A 241 -16.79 -8.99 0.94
N TYR A 242 -16.38 -8.78 -0.31
CA TYR A 242 -17.16 -8.05 -1.29
C TYR A 242 -18.51 -8.72 -1.56
N HIS A 243 -18.55 -10.04 -1.80
CA HIS A 243 -19.82 -10.75 -2.00
C HIS A 243 -20.75 -10.68 -0.77
N GLY A 244 -20.20 -10.51 0.44
CA GLY A 244 -20.99 -10.33 1.66
C GLY A 244 -21.47 -8.90 1.92
N MET A 245 -20.95 -7.89 1.21
CA MET A 245 -21.17 -6.46 1.51
C MET A 245 -21.32 -5.58 0.25
N ASN A 246 -21.53 -6.18 -0.93
CA ASN A 246 -21.50 -5.48 -2.22
C ASN A 246 -22.43 -4.25 -2.27
N GLU A 247 -23.66 -4.36 -1.78
CA GLU A 247 -24.63 -3.27 -1.76
C GLU A 247 -24.17 -2.05 -0.96
N ILE A 248 -23.39 -2.26 0.10
CA ILE A 248 -22.85 -1.17 0.95
C ILE A 248 -21.60 -0.59 0.29
N LEU A 249 -20.73 -1.47 -0.18
CA LEU A 249 -19.44 -1.11 -0.75
C LEU A 249 -19.57 -0.32 -2.06
N GLU A 250 -20.59 -0.63 -2.88
CA GLU A 250 -20.78 0.04 -4.16
C GLU A 250 -21.43 1.42 -4.05
N GLN A 251 -22.03 1.78 -2.91
CA GLN A 251 -22.70 3.09 -2.73
C GLN A 251 -21.73 4.27 -2.81
N GLU A 252 -20.46 4.04 -2.44
CA GLU A 252 -19.42 5.07 -2.42
C GLU A 252 -18.69 5.18 -3.76
N LEU A 253 -19.01 4.34 -4.75
CA LEU A 253 -18.35 4.34 -6.05
C LEU A 253 -19.00 5.32 -7.02
N GLN A 254 -18.19 6.17 -7.65
CA GLN A 254 -18.62 7.04 -8.74
C GLN A 254 -19.05 6.24 -9.99
N ASN A 255 -18.34 5.15 -10.30
CA ASN A 255 -18.67 4.25 -11.40
C ASN A 255 -18.69 2.77 -10.93
N PRO A 256 -19.83 2.28 -10.42
CA PRO A 256 -19.94 0.92 -9.93
C PRO A 256 -19.88 -0.13 -11.04
N GLU A 257 -20.21 0.20 -12.29
CA GLU A 257 -20.22 -0.77 -13.40
C GLU A 257 -18.80 -1.21 -13.78
N ASP A 258 -17.88 -0.25 -13.94
CA ASP A 258 -16.47 -0.53 -14.21
C ASP A 258 -15.84 -1.38 -13.10
N PHE A 259 -16.19 -1.07 -11.84
CA PHE A 259 -15.73 -1.84 -10.69
C PHE A 259 -16.27 -3.27 -10.71
N ARG A 260 -17.58 -3.46 -10.94
CA ARG A 260 -18.19 -4.80 -11.05
C ARG A 260 -17.54 -5.64 -12.14
N TRP A 261 -17.15 -5.03 -13.26
CA TRP A 261 -16.44 -5.74 -14.32
C TRP A 261 -15.06 -6.25 -13.87
N GLN A 262 -14.35 -5.45 -13.07
CA GLN A 262 -13.09 -5.89 -12.47
C GLN A 262 -13.30 -7.04 -11.47
N ILE A 263 -14.36 -6.99 -10.66
CA ILE A 263 -14.71 -8.09 -9.77
C ILE A 263 -15.04 -9.35 -10.57
N SER A 264 -15.81 -9.24 -11.65
CA SER A 264 -16.12 -10.39 -12.51
C SER A 264 -14.87 -11.09 -13.06
N ARG A 265 -13.80 -10.33 -13.35
CA ARG A 265 -12.50 -10.91 -13.75
C ARG A 265 -11.86 -11.70 -12.61
N LEU A 266 -11.82 -11.13 -11.41
CA LEU A 266 -11.31 -11.81 -10.21
C LEU A 266 -12.11 -13.07 -9.88
N ASP A 267 -13.44 -13.00 -9.94
CA ASP A 267 -14.34 -14.13 -9.71
C ASP A 267 -14.08 -15.28 -10.69
N SER A 268 -13.81 -14.95 -11.96
CA SER A 268 -13.47 -15.95 -12.98
C SER A 268 -12.20 -16.73 -12.65
N LEU A 269 -11.29 -16.14 -11.88
CA LEU A 269 -10.02 -16.74 -11.45
C LEU A 269 -10.14 -17.50 -10.13
N GLU A 270 -11.22 -17.32 -9.36
CA GLU A 270 -11.31 -17.74 -7.96
C GLU A 270 -11.03 -19.24 -7.77
N LEU A 271 -11.67 -20.10 -8.57
CA LEU A 271 -11.49 -21.55 -8.49
C LEU A 271 -10.05 -21.97 -8.81
N SER A 272 -9.47 -21.39 -9.86
CA SER A 272 -8.11 -21.69 -10.29
C SER A 272 -7.09 -21.23 -9.25
N ILE A 273 -7.30 -20.05 -8.66
CA ILE A 273 -6.50 -19.52 -7.56
C ILE A 273 -6.59 -20.44 -6.33
N LYS A 274 -7.79 -20.86 -5.92
CA LYS A 274 -7.97 -21.79 -4.79
C LYS A 274 -7.22 -23.10 -5.02
N SER A 275 -7.29 -23.65 -6.23
CA SER A 275 -6.53 -24.85 -6.60
C SER A 275 -5.02 -24.63 -6.61
N TYR A 276 -4.55 -23.45 -7.00
CA TYR A 276 -3.12 -23.11 -6.90
C TYR A 276 -2.67 -23.05 -5.44
N LEU A 277 -3.42 -22.35 -4.59
CA LEU A 277 -3.12 -22.16 -3.18
C LEU A 277 -3.09 -23.48 -2.40
N SER A 278 -4.01 -24.42 -2.69
CA SER A 278 -4.03 -25.74 -2.05
C SER A 278 -2.77 -26.56 -2.31
N ASN A 279 -2.07 -26.30 -3.42
CA ASN A 279 -0.87 -27.02 -3.83
C ASN A 279 0.43 -26.25 -3.50
N ALA A 280 0.32 -25.00 -3.05
CA ALA A 280 1.47 -24.11 -2.89
C ALA A 280 2.35 -24.44 -1.68
N GLN A 281 1.80 -25.08 -0.63
CA GLN A 281 2.52 -25.36 0.61
C GLN A 281 3.83 -26.12 0.37
N THR A 282 3.79 -27.21 -0.41
CA THR A 282 4.99 -28.02 -0.68
C THR A 282 6.07 -27.21 -1.40
N ALA A 283 5.68 -26.36 -2.36
CA ALA A 283 6.61 -25.48 -3.06
C ALA A 283 7.23 -24.43 -2.14
N LEU A 284 6.45 -23.86 -1.22
CA LEU A 284 6.94 -22.87 -0.24
C LEU A 284 7.92 -23.48 0.76
N VAL A 285 7.60 -24.65 1.32
CA VAL A 285 8.51 -25.36 2.23
C VAL A 285 9.83 -25.66 1.53
N HIS A 286 9.76 -26.17 0.31
CA HIS A 286 10.95 -26.44 -0.49
C HIS A 286 11.76 -25.19 -0.83
N GLN A 287 11.09 -24.06 -1.09
CA GLN A 287 11.75 -22.77 -1.31
C GLN A 287 12.47 -22.31 -0.04
N LEU A 288 11.83 -22.43 1.12
CA LEU A 288 12.37 -22.00 2.41
C LEU A 288 13.66 -22.76 2.78
N GLU A 289 13.68 -24.08 2.56
CA GLU A 289 14.85 -24.93 2.84
C GLU A 289 16.06 -24.63 1.92
N LYS A 290 15.82 -24.06 0.74
CA LYS A 290 16.86 -23.76 -0.26
C LYS A 290 17.31 -22.31 -0.27
N SER A 291 16.53 -21.41 0.33
CA SER A 291 16.76 -19.98 0.29
C SER A 291 17.76 -19.50 1.34
N SER A 292 18.35 -18.34 1.10
CA SER A 292 19.13 -17.65 2.13
C SER A 292 18.21 -17.05 3.19
N TRP A 293 18.70 -16.84 4.42
CA TRP A 293 17.87 -16.25 5.48
C TRP A 293 17.19 -14.95 5.04
N GLY A 294 17.86 -14.07 4.31
CA GLY A 294 17.27 -12.82 3.82
C GLY A 294 15.99 -12.99 2.98
N GLU A 295 15.78 -14.16 2.39
CA GLU A 295 14.61 -14.51 1.58
C GLU A 295 13.52 -15.25 2.37
N HIS A 296 13.83 -15.74 3.58
CA HIS A 296 12.90 -16.51 4.40
C HIS A 296 11.65 -15.71 4.76
N LEU A 297 11.79 -14.40 5.00
CA LEU A 297 10.68 -13.56 5.46
C LEU A 297 9.47 -13.61 4.50
N GLU A 298 9.69 -13.57 3.18
CA GLU A 298 8.60 -13.64 2.20
C GLU A 298 7.90 -15.00 2.23
N VAL A 299 8.70 -16.07 2.32
CA VAL A 299 8.18 -17.43 2.31
C VAL A 299 7.44 -17.74 3.60
N LEU A 300 7.94 -17.28 4.75
CA LEU A 300 7.26 -17.36 6.05
C LEU A 300 5.92 -16.61 6.05
N ARG A 301 5.87 -15.40 5.46
CA ARG A 301 4.60 -14.66 5.28
C ARG A 301 3.61 -15.41 4.42
N ALA A 302 4.07 -16.06 3.35
CA ALA A 302 3.23 -16.87 2.50
C ALA A 302 2.67 -18.09 3.25
N LEU A 303 3.51 -18.80 4.02
CA LEU A 303 3.08 -19.91 4.87
C LEU A 303 2.08 -19.47 5.94
N TYR A 304 2.32 -18.33 6.59
CA TYR A 304 1.41 -17.75 7.57
C TYR A 304 0.06 -17.41 6.94
N SER A 305 0.09 -16.83 5.73
CA SER A 305 -1.11 -16.49 4.97
C SER A 305 -1.95 -17.72 4.60
N LEU A 306 -1.30 -18.87 4.36
CA LEU A 306 -1.96 -20.15 4.13
C LEU A 306 -2.42 -20.85 5.41
N LYS A 307 -2.02 -20.37 6.59
CA LYS A 307 -2.19 -21.05 7.90
C LYS A 307 -1.59 -22.46 7.89
N CYS A 308 -0.42 -22.60 7.28
CA CYS A 308 0.31 -23.86 7.27
C CYS A 308 1.12 -24.00 8.56
N ALA A 309 1.20 -25.24 9.06
CA ALA A 309 2.20 -25.61 10.06
C ALA A 309 3.62 -25.32 9.54
N PRO A 310 4.56 -24.98 10.43
CA PRO A 310 5.95 -24.75 10.05
C PRO A 310 6.60 -26.04 9.55
N PRO A 311 7.65 -25.96 8.71
CA PRO A 311 8.41 -27.15 8.33
C PRO A 311 9.21 -27.69 9.52
N VAL A 312 9.62 -28.96 9.45
CA VAL A 312 10.40 -29.63 10.51
C VAL A 312 11.70 -28.87 10.83
N SER A 313 12.33 -28.27 9.83
CA SER A 313 13.54 -27.43 9.94
C SER A 313 13.34 -26.14 10.76
N ALA A 314 12.09 -25.73 11.03
CA ALA A 314 11.80 -24.54 11.82
C ALA A 314 12.34 -24.62 13.26
N TRP A 315 12.38 -25.83 13.84
CA TRP A 315 12.96 -26.04 15.17
C TRP A 315 14.46 -25.72 15.20
N GLU A 316 15.18 -26.02 14.12
CA GLU A 316 16.62 -25.72 14.00
C GLU A 316 16.87 -24.20 13.91
N TRP A 317 16.03 -23.48 13.16
CA TRP A 317 16.13 -22.01 13.06
C TRP A 317 15.79 -21.32 14.38
N LEU A 318 14.83 -21.84 15.16
CA LEU A 318 14.53 -21.32 16.49
C LEU A 318 15.70 -21.53 17.46
N ALA A 319 16.41 -22.66 17.34
CA ALA A 319 17.59 -22.98 18.14
C ALA A 319 18.80 -22.09 17.81
N ASP A 320 18.95 -21.65 16.55
CA ASP A 320 20.07 -20.80 16.12
C ASP A 320 19.93 -19.36 16.65
N PRO A 321 20.84 -18.84 17.51
CA PRO A 321 20.76 -17.48 18.05
C PRO A 321 20.80 -16.37 17.00
N GLY A 322 21.40 -16.62 15.83
CA GLY A 322 21.60 -15.64 14.76
C GLY A 322 20.40 -15.49 13.83
N TYR A 323 19.38 -16.35 13.94
CA TYR A 323 18.24 -16.32 13.04
C TYR A 323 17.33 -15.10 13.30
N PRO A 324 17.10 -14.21 12.30
CA PRO A 324 16.43 -12.93 12.55
C PRO A 324 14.90 -13.01 12.57
N TYR A 325 14.28 -14.11 12.13
CA TYR A 325 12.80 -14.21 11.95
C TYR A 325 12.13 -15.15 12.95
N LYS A 326 12.70 -15.32 14.15
CA LYS A 326 12.15 -16.23 15.17
C LYS A 326 10.70 -15.93 15.54
N SER A 327 10.32 -14.65 15.62
CA SER A 327 8.93 -14.25 15.92
C SER A 327 7.94 -14.81 14.91
N PHE A 328 8.21 -14.66 13.61
CA PHE A 328 7.38 -15.20 12.54
C PHE A 328 7.31 -16.73 12.57
N VAL A 329 8.42 -17.39 12.88
CA VAL A 329 8.43 -18.85 13.01
C VAL A 329 7.56 -19.31 14.18
N TRP A 330 7.62 -18.63 15.33
CA TRP A 330 6.72 -18.90 16.46
C TRP A 330 5.25 -18.71 16.12
N GLU A 331 4.92 -17.70 15.32
CA GLU A 331 3.54 -17.48 14.86
C GLU A 331 3.01 -18.62 13.98
N LEU A 332 3.87 -19.29 13.20
CA LEU A 332 3.47 -20.46 12.40
C LEU A 332 3.10 -21.67 13.26
N PHE A 333 3.78 -21.85 14.40
CA PHE A 333 3.46 -22.94 15.35
C PHE A 333 2.06 -22.81 15.96
N ALA A 334 1.40 -21.65 15.86
CA ALA A 334 0.00 -21.51 16.26
C ALA A 334 -0.99 -22.27 15.36
N PHE A 335 -0.52 -22.82 14.22
CA PHE A 335 -1.34 -23.58 13.26
C PHE A 335 -1.06 -25.10 13.28
N GLU A 336 -0.16 -25.58 14.14
CA GLU A 336 -0.07 -27.01 14.52
C GLU A 336 -1.21 -27.38 15.48
#